data_AF-A0A640T7M2-F1
#
_entry.id   AF-A0A640T7M2-F1
#
_cell.length_a   1.000
_cell.length_b   1.000
_cell.length_c   1.000
_cell.angle_alpha   90.00
_cell.angle_beta   90.00
_cell.angle_gamma   90.00
#
_symmetry.space_group_name_H-M   'P 1'
#
loop_
_entity.id
_entity.type
_entity.pdbx_description
1 polymer ?
#
loop_
_entity_poly.entity_id
_entity_poly.type
_entity_poly.pdbx_seq_one_letter_code
_entity_poly.pdbx_strand_id
1 'polypeptide(L)' 'MQHTSGLPNYVPYLGDDVRYYKPLDLLDIALQHKADFAPGTKWQCSNTNYVLAGLIIQKVTGRPFAVDKALCR' A
#
# COMPACT_ATOMS: atom_id res chain seq x y z
N MET A 1 -2.29 -10.23 -8.59
CA MET A 1 -2.45 -10.05 -7.13
C MET A 1 -3.74 -10.74 -6.71
N GLN A 2 -3.69 -11.67 -5.74
CA GLN A 2 -4.83 -12.58 -5.46
C GLN A 2 -5.80 -12.09 -4.38
N HIS A 3 -5.49 -11.00 -3.65
CA HIS A 3 -6.36 -10.42 -2.61
C HIS A 3 -6.78 -11.39 -1.48
N THR A 4 -5.92 -12.35 -1.17
CA THR A 4 -6.10 -13.32 -0.08
C THR A 4 -5.14 -13.08 1.09
N SER A 5 -4.52 -11.90 1.16
CA SER A 5 -3.47 -11.59 2.15
C SER A 5 -3.99 -11.36 3.57
N GLY A 6 -5.24 -10.93 3.72
CA GLY A 6 -5.78 -10.47 5.00
C GLY A 6 -5.28 -9.09 5.45
N LEU A 7 -4.50 -8.39 4.62
CA LEU A 7 -3.99 -7.06 4.97
C LEU A 7 -5.12 -6.02 5.04
N PRO A 8 -5.19 -5.21 6.10
CA PRO A 8 -6.20 -4.17 6.24
C PRO A 8 -6.08 -3.16 5.10
N ASN A 9 -7.22 -2.69 4.59
CA ASN A 9 -7.27 -1.66 3.56
C ASN A 9 -7.09 -0.27 4.20
N TYR A 10 -6.14 0.55 3.71
CA TYR A 10 -5.89 1.88 4.27
C TYR A 10 -7.00 2.90 3.97
N VAL A 11 -7.80 2.70 2.91
CA VAL A 11 -8.76 3.69 2.39
C VAL A 11 -9.75 4.22 3.43
N PRO A 12 -10.35 3.39 4.31
CA PRO A 12 -11.28 3.89 5.34
C PRO A 12 -10.65 4.80 6.39
N TYR A 13 -9.31 4.86 6.46
CA TYR A 13 -8.56 5.65 7.44
C TYR A 13 -7.96 6.92 6.82
N LEU A 14 -8.29 7.23 5.57
CA LEU A 14 -7.93 8.49 4.93
C LEU A 14 -8.96 9.56 5.25
N GLY A 15 -8.50 10.81 5.37
CA GLY A 15 -9.37 11.98 5.41
C GLY A 15 -9.90 12.34 4.01
N ASP A 16 -10.84 13.28 3.97
CA ASP A 16 -11.43 13.79 2.72
C ASP A 16 -10.49 14.75 1.96
N ASP A 17 -9.30 15.04 2.50
CA ASP A 17 -8.33 15.93 1.89
C ASP A 17 -7.58 15.27 0.72
N VAL A 18 -7.56 15.95 -0.42
CA VAL A 18 -6.80 15.52 -1.59
C VAL A 18 -5.34 15.93 -1.41
N ARG A 19 -4.51 14.99 -0.98
CA ARG A 19 -3.07 15.17 -0.84
C ARG A 19 -2.27 13.98 -1.35
N TYR A 20 -1.00 14.21 -1.60
CA TYR A 20 -0.05 13.12 -1.87
C TYR A 20 0.30 12.38 -0.57
N TYR A 21 0.25 11.06 -0.62
CA TYR A 21 0.75 10.17 0.43
C TYR A 21 1.96 9.40 -0.10
N LYS A 22 3.04 9.32 0.68
CA LYS A 22 4.13 8.41 0.32
C LYS A 22 3.63 6.97 0.46
N PRO A 23 4.11 6.03 -0.37
CA PRO A 23 3.73 4.62 -0.26
C PRO A 23 3.96 4.02 1.14
N LEU A 24 5.03 4.43 1.83
CA LEU A 24 5.29 3.99 3.21
C LEU A 24 4.26 4.54 4.20
N ASP A 25 3.84 5.79 4.06
CA ASP A 25 2.81 6.38 4.93
C ASP A 25 1.48 5.60 4.83
N LEU A 26 1.09 5.21 3.61
CA LEU A 26 -0.12 4.38 3.40
C LEU A 26 0.01 2.99 4.01
N LEU A 27 1.21 2.40 3.96
CA LEU A 27 1.48 1.11 4.59
C LEU A 27 1.43 1.23 6.12
N ASP A 28 2.02 2.29 6.69
CA ASP A 28 2.00 2.55 8.13
C ASP A 28 0.59 2.77 8.65
N ILE A 29 -0.26 3.50 7.91
CA ILE A 29 -1.68 3.67 8.24
C ILE A 29 -2.37 2.30 8.27
N ALA A 30 -2.19 1.46 7.25
CA ALA A 30 -2.80 0.14 7.22
C ALA A 30 -2.36 -0.73 8.41
N LEU A 31 -1.06 -0.78 8.70
CA LEU A 31 -0.46 -1.68 9.69
C LEU A 31 -0.76 -1.30 11.15
N GLN A 32 -1.36 -0.14 11.40
CA GLN A 32 -1.92 0.20 12.72
C GLN A 32 -3.17 -0.63 13.07
N HIS A 33 -3.77 -1.28 12.08
CA HIS A 33 -4.98 -2.09 12.24
C HIS A 33 -4.67 -3.58 12.20
N LYS A 34 -5.52 -4.37 12.86
CA LYS A 34 -5.43 -5.83 12.81
C LYS A 34 -5.67 -6.32 11.38
N ALA A 35 -5.08 -7.46 11.03
CA ALA A 35 -5.43 -8.17 9.82
C ALA A 35 -6.93 -8.49 9.80
N ASP A 36 -7.56 -8.32 8.64
CA ASP A 36 -9.00 -8.57 8.45
C ASP A 36 -9.32 -10.08 8.58
N PHE A 37 -8.37 -10.93 8.21
CA PHE A 37 -8.44 -12.40 8.30
C PHE A 37 -7.05 -13.03 8.17
N ALA A 38 -6.94 -14.33 8.49
CA ALA A 38 -5.70 -15.06 8.29
C ALA A 38 -5.38 -15.24 6.79
N PRO A 39 -4.10 -15.11 6.35
CA PRO A 39 -3.73 -15.26 4.95
C PRO A 39 -4.23 -16.57 4.31
N GLY A 40 -4.74 -16.49 3.09
CA GLY A 40 -5.21 -17.65 2.30
C GLY A 40 -6.58 -18.19 2.71
N THR A 41 -7.19 -17.70 3.79
CA THR A 41 -8.46 -18.26 4.29
C THR A 41 -9.70 -17.64 3.66
N LYS A 42 -9.59 -16.41 3.15
CA LYS A 42 -10.68 -15.65 2.52
C LYS A 42 -10.13 -14.75 1.41
N TRP A 43 -11.03 -14.10 0.70
CA TRP A 43 -10.74 -13.11 -0.32
C TRP A 43 -11.35 -11.76 0.06
N GLN A 44 -10.55 -10.69 -0.02
CA GLN A 44 -11.00 -9.31 0.18
C GLN A 44 -10.07 -8.33 -0.54
N CYS A 45 -10.66 -7.41 -1.31
CA CYS A 45 -9.92 -6.33 -1.93
C CYS A 45 -9.28 -5.42 -0.87
N SER A 46 -7.98 -5.18 -1.02
CA SER A 46 -7.18 -4.33 -0.14
C SER A 46 -6.15 -3.59 -0.97
N ASN A 47 -6.22 -2.26 -0.99
CA ASN A 47 -5.30 -1.41 -1.76
C ASN A 47 -3.87 -1.48 -1.20
N THR A 48 -3.74 -1.80 0.09
CA THR A 48 -2.46 -2.05 0.78
C THR A 48 -1.63 -3.12 0.06
N ASN A 49 -2.27 -4.12 -0.56
CA ASN A 49 -1.56 -5.13 -1.34
C ASN A 49 -0.78 -4.51 -2.52
N TYR A 50 -1.38 -3.55 -3.23
CA TYR A 50 -0.75 -2.89 -4.37
C TYR A 50 0.39 -1.97 -3.94
N VAL A 51 0.21 -1.23 -2.84
CA VAL A 51 1.27 -0.42 -2.24
C VAL A 51 2.47 -1.29 -1.86
N LEU A 52 2.22 -2.41 -1.17
CA LEU A 52 3.26 -3.35 -0.77
C LEU A 52 3.98 -3.96 -1.98
N ALA A 53 3.25 -4.33 -3.04
CA ALA A 53 3.86 -4.84 -4.26
C ALA A 53 4.76 -3.79 -4.94
N GLY A 54 4.35 -2.52 -5.00
CA GLY A 54 5.17 -1.44 -5.53
C GLY A 54 6.47 -1.26 -4.74
N LEU A 55 6.39 -1.34 -3.41
CA LEU A 55 7.56 -1.28 -2.52
C LEU A 55 8.51 -2.47 -2.72
N ILE A 56 7.98 -3.68 -2.90
CA ILE A 56 8.79 -4.88 -3.21
C ILE A 56 9.49 -4.70 -4.56
N ILE A 57 8.78 -4.24 -5.60
CA ILE A 57 9.37 -3.98 -6.91
C ILE A 57 10.51 -2.95 -6.79
N GLN A 58 10.29 -1.85 -6.08
CA GLN A 58 11.32 -0.85 -5.83
C GLN A 58 12.53 -1.43 -5.09
N LYS A 59 12.29 -2.25 -4.06
CA LYS A 59 13.37 -2.89 -3.29
C LYS A 59 14.20 -3.84 -4.13
N VAL A 60 13.56 -4.61 -5.01
CA VAL A 60 14.22 -5.61 -5.88
C VAL A 60 14.94 -4.95 -7.06
N THR A 61 14.36 -3.89 -7.64
CA THR A 61 14.91 -3.24 -8.83
C THR A 61 15.91 -2.12 -8.52
N GLY A 62 15.89 -1.58 -7.29
CA GLY A 62 16.66 -0.39 -6.91
C GLY A 62 16.19 0.90 -7.59
N ARG A 63 15.03 0.87 -8.28
CA ARG A 63 14.46 2.03 -8.98
C ARG A 63 13.18 2.50 -8.27
N PRO A 64 12.95 3.82 -8.16
CA PRO A 64 11.70 4.31 -7.61
C PRO A 64 10.52 3.80 -8.45
N PHE A 65 9.51 3.20 -7.79
CA PHE A 65 8.35 2.64 -8.47
C PHE A 65 7.46 3.73 -9.08
N ALA A 66 7.38 4.89 -8.43
CA ALA A 66 6.82 6.12 -8.98
C ALA A 66 7.97 7.11 -9.20
N VAL A 67 8.18 7.52 -10.44
CA VAL A 67 9.11 8.61 -10.76
C VAL A 67 8.47 9.89 -10.24
N ASP A 68 8.92 10.37 -9.09
CA ASP A 68 8.69 11.75 -8.71
C ASP A 68 9.56 12.62 -9.61
N LYS A 69 8.94 13.30 -10.58
CA LYS A 69 9.58 14.37 -11.35
C LYS A 69 9.59 15.69 -10.55
N ALA A 70 9.76 15.65 -9.23
CA ALA A 70 10.15 16.83 -8.46
C ALA A 70 11.60 17.31 -8.76
N LEU A 71 12.32 16.63 -9.64
CA LEU A 71 13.67 17.01 -10.10
C LEU A 71 13.70 17.42 -11.59
N CYS A 72 12.75 18.24 -12.03
CA CYS A 72 13.08 19.24 -13.05
C CYS A 72 13.43 20.53 -12.29
N ARG A 73 14.71 20.69 -11.97
CA ARG A 73 15.30 22.01 -11.77
C ARG A 73 15.69 22.57 -13.13
#